data_AF-B6TG57-F1
#
_entry.id   AF-B6TG57-F1
#
_cell.length_a   1.000
_cell.length_b   1.000
_cell.length_c   1.000
_cell.angle_alpha   90.00
_cell.angle_beta   90.00
_cell.angle_gamma   90.00
#
_symmetry.space_group_name_H-M   'P 1'
#
loop_
_entity.id
_entity.type
_entity.pdbx_description
1 polymer ?
#
loop_
_entity_poly.entity_id
_entity_poly.type
_entity_poly.pdbx_seq_one_letter_code
_entity_poly.pdbx_strand_id
1 'polypeptide(L)'
;MGWQGVNPATDFRGCGFVSLENLLFFARTYPASFKRLMLKQQGMRTTWEYPFAVAGVNISYMLIQLLELNSGRPKSLPGINFIKVLTEHEDAFDVLYCIAFEMMDAQWLAMRASYMQFKEVLEATRQQLERELSLEDLNGIHDLPACNLLYK
;
A
#
# COMPACT_ATOMS: atom_id res chain seq x y z
N MET A 1 -13.75 -10.23 0.61
CA MET A 1 -12.87 -9.30 -0.12
C MET A 1 -13.22 -7.84 0.09
N GLY A 2 -14.50 -7.45 0.23
CA GLY A 2 -14.86 -6.05 0.49
C GLY A 2 -14.66 -5.18 -0.75
N TRP A 3 -15.35 -5.51 -1.83
CA TRP A 3 -15.47 -4.69 -3.04
C TRP A 3 -16.59 -3.65 -2.83
N GLN A 4 -16.59 -2.52 -3.54
CA GLN A 4 -17.63 -1.47 -3.43
C GLN A 4 -18.99 -1.93 -3.96
N GLY A 5 -19.02 -2.93 -4.85
CA GLY A 5 -20.24 -3.45 -5.44
C GLY A 5 -20.22 -4.94 -5.76
N VAL A 6 -21.32 -5.42 -6.35
CA VAL A 6 -21.48 -6.82 -6.80
C VAL A 6 -20.58 -7.19 -7.98
N ASN A 7 -20.08 -6.19 -8.73
CA ASN A 7 -19.11 -6.40 -9.80
C ASN A 7 -17.74 -5.79 -9.43
N PRO A 8 -16.77 -6.62 -9.01
CA PRO A 8 -15.42 -6.18 -8.66
C PRO A 8 -14.70 -5.42 -9.78
N ALA A 9 -15.08 -5.63 -11.04
CA ALA A 9 -14.48 -4.93 -12.17
C ALA A 9 -14.67 -3.41 -12.09
N THR A 10 -15.71 -2.94 -11.39
CA THR A 10 -16.00 -1.51 -11.27
C THR A 10 -15.11 -0.78 -10.28
N ASP A 11 -14.51 -1.49 -9.32
CA ASP A 11 -13.58 -0.95 -8.34
C ASP A 11 -12.24 -0.55 -8.98
N PHE A 12 -11.88 -1.16 -10.11
CA PHE A 12 -10.61 -0.92 -10.79
C PHE A 12 -10.61 0.30 -11.71
N ARG A 13 -11.65 1.14 -11.74
CA ARG A 13 -11.69 2.26 -12.71
C ARG A 13 -10.61 3.33 -12.50
N GLY A 14 -10.08 3.49 -11.28
CA GLY A 14 -9.06 4.49 -10.95
C GLY A 14 -7.62 4.03 -11.21
N CYS A 15 -7.24 2.85 -10.71
CA CYS A 15 -5.89 2.26 -10.89
C CYS A 15 -5.81 1.17 -11.94
N GLY A 16 -6.95 0.79 -12.53
CA GLY A 16 -7.01 -0.23 -13.55
C GLY A 16 -6.45 -1.57 -13.09
N PHE A 17 -5.90 -2.25 -14.08
CA PHE A 17 -5.25 -3.55 -13.98
C PHE A 17 -4.08 -3.57 -12.99
N VAL A 18 -3.39 -2.44 -12.77
CA VAL A 18 -2.23 -2.36 -11.85
C VAL A 18 -2.62 -2.79 -10.43
N SER A 19 -3.73 -2.27 -9.90
CA SER A 19 -4.17 -2.64 -8.55
C SER A 19 -4.61 -4.09 -8.41
N LEU A 20 -5.03 -4.74 -9.50
CA LEU A 20 -5.30 -6.18 -9.52
C LEU A 20 -4.00 -6.99 -9.49
N GLU A 21 -3.03 -6.60 -10.31
CA GLU A 21 -1.69 -7.22 -10.32
C GLU A 21 -1.01 -7.07 -8.97
N ASN A 22 -1.12 -5.91 -8.32
CA ASN A 22 -0.56 -5.70 -6.97
C ASN A 22 -1.23 -6.62 -5.93
N LEU A 23 -2.56 -6.78 -5.96
CA LEU A 23 -3.26 -7.72 -5.08
C LEU A 23 -2.84 -9.17 -5.34
N LEU A 24 -2.65 -9.53 -6.61
CA LEU A 24 -2.23 -10.87 -7.02
C LEU A 24 -0.80 -11.16 -6.60
N PHE A 25 0.11 -10.20 -6.78
CA PHE A 25 1.47 -10.26 -6.29
C PHE A 25 1.48 -10.43 -4.77
N PHE A 26 0.73 -9.61 -4.03
CA PHE A 26 0.68 -9.71 -2.58
C PHE A 26 0.21 -11.10 -2.12
N ALA A 27 -0.86 -11.63 -2.74
CA ALA A 27 -1.38 -12.95 -2.42
C ALA A 27 -0.40 -14.09 -2.72
N ARG A 28 0.43 -13.96 -3.76
CA ARG A 28 1.40 -14.99 -4.18
C ARG A 28 2.72 -14.90 -3.41
N THR A 29 3.25 -13.70 -3.21
CA THR A 29 4.57 -13.46 -2.63
C THR A 29 4.53 -13.47 -1.11
N TYR A 30 3.50 -12.88 -0.49
CA TYR A 30 3.36 -12.82 0.98
C TYR A 30 2.00 -13.39 1.43
N PRO A 31 1.71 -14.68 1.18
CA PRO A 31 0.39 -15.27 1.41
C PRO A 31 -0.06 -15.26 2.87
N ALA A 32 0.89 -15.32 3.82
CA ALA A 32 0.59 -15.26 5.25
C ALA A 32 0.05 -13.88 5.63
N SER A 33 0.80 -12.84 5.28
CA SER A 33 0.46 -11.42 5.46
C SER A 33 -0.85 -11.06 4.75
N PHE A 34 -1.01 -11.46 3.49
CA PHE A 34 -2.24 -11.27 2.74
C PHE A 34 -3.47 -11.88 3.44
N LYS A 35 -3.39 -13.16 3.86
CA LYS A 35 -4.49 -13.83 4.56
C LYS A 35 -4.79 -13.17 5.90
N ARG A 36 -3.77 -12.81 6.67
CA ARG A 36 -3.90 -12.13 7.95
C ARG A 36 -4.67 -10.81 7.81
N LEU A 37 -4.28 -9.97 6.85
CA LEU A 37 -4.94 -8.69 6.58
C LEU A 37 -6.34 -8.86 5.99
N MET A 38 -6.52 -9.80 5.06
CA MET A 38 -7.82 -10.08 4.44
C MET A 38 -8.84 -10.56 5.47
N LEU A 39 -8.42 -11.43 6.40
CA LEU A 39 -9.26 -12.01 7.45
C LEU A 39 -9.28 -11.17 8.73
N LYS A 40 -8.58 -10.03 8.77
CA LYS A 40 -8.59 -9.07 9.89
C LYS A 40 -8.20 -9.72 11.23
N GLN A 41 -7.21 -10.62 11.21
CA GLN A 41 -6.92 -11.53 12.34
C GLN A 41 -6.27 -10.87 13.56
N GLN A 42 -5.75 -9.64 13.43
CA GLN A 42 -5.00 -8.97 14.49
C GLN A 42 -5.67 -7.69 14.97
N GLY A 43 -5.41 -7.36 16.24
CA GLY A 43 -5.76 -6.09 16.86
C GLY A 43 -7.22 -5.99 17.28
N MET A 44 -7.52 -4.96 18.06
CA MET A 44 -8.89 -4.60 18.42
C MET A 44 -9.47 -3.73 17.32
N ARG A 45 -10.53 -4.23 16.68
CA ARG A 45 -11.12 -3.66 15.46
C ARG A 45 -12.48 -3.06 15.74
N THR A 46 -12.84 -2.02 15.00
CA THR A 46 -14.17 -1.43 15.13
C THR A 46 -15.18 -2.27 14.35
N THR A 47 -16.47 -2.11 14.61
CA THR A 47 -17.50 -2.84 13.87
C THR A 47 -17.47 -2.54 12.37
N TRP A 48 -17.10 -1.30 12.00
CA TRP A 48 -17.04 -0.82 10.63
C TRP A 48 -15.59 -0.78 10.14
N GLU A 49 -15.06 -1.95 9.79
CA GLU A 49 -13.70 -2.09 9.25
C GLU A 49 -13.55 -1.58 7.81
N TYR A 50 -12.31 -1.37 7.37
CA TYR A 50 -12.05 -1.03 5.98
C TYR A 50 -12.34 -2.21 5.03
N PRO A 51 -12.94 -1.93 3.86
CA PRO A 51 -13.09 -2.93 2.82
C PRO A 51 -11.71 -3.28 2.23
N PHE A 52 -11.27 -4.54 2.38
CA PHE A 52 -9.91 -4.96 2.04
C PHE A 52 -9.53 -4.64 0.58
N ALA A 53 -10.38 -5.01 -0.38
CA ALA A 53 -10.08 -4.76 -1.78
C ALA A 53 -10.09 -3.27 -2.14
N VAL A 54 -11.00 -2.49 -1.56
CA VAL A 54 -11.04 -1.03 -1.71
C VAL A 54 -9.79 -0.37 -1.14
N ALA A 55 -9.30 -0.84 0.01
CA ALA A 55 -8.02 -0.41 0.56
C ALA A 55 -6.89 -0.68 -0.44
N GLY A 56 -6.82 -1.89 -0.99
CA GLY A 56 -5.82 -2.24 -2.00
C GLY A 56 -5.84 -1.31 -3.22
N VAL A 57 -7.01 -1.02 -3.78
CA VAL A 57 -7.11 -0.09 -4.92
C VAL A 57 -6.65 1.31 -4.54
N ASN A 58 -7.07 1.83 -3.38
CA ASN A 58 -6.68 3.18 -2.94
C ASN A 58 -5.20 3.28 -2.60
N ILE A 59 -4.58 2.22 -2.06
CA ILE A 59 -3.14 2.16 -1.83
C ILE A 59 -2.38 2.27 -3.16
N SER A 60 -2.80 1.50 -4.17
CA SER A 60 -2.20 1.57 -5.51
C SER A 60 -2.27 3.00 -6.06
N TYR A 61 -3.42 3.65 -5.90
CA TYR A 61 -3.63 5.02 -6.36
C TYR A 61 -2.73 6.02 -5.63
N MET A 62 -2.69 5.91 -4.30
CA MET A 62 -1.88 6.75 -3.44
C MET A 62 -0.38 6.62 -3.76
N LEU A 63 0.11 5.40 -4.02
CA LEU A 63 1.50 5.18 -4.43
C LEU A 63 1.82 5.80 -5.79
N ILE A 64 0.95 5.64 -6.78
CA ILE A 64 1.13 6.27 -8.11
C ILE A 64 1.24 7.79 -7.99
N GLN A 65 0.42 8.41 -7.13
CA GLN A 65 0.48 9.86 -6.88
C GLN A 65 1.74 10.25 -6.10
N LEU A 66 2.06 9.55 -5.01
CA LEU A 66 3.22 9.83 -4.16
C LEU A 66 4.54 9.78 -4.94
N LEU A 67 4.65 8.83 -5.85
CA LEU A 67 5.85 8.57 -6.65
C LEU A 67 5.86 9.33 -7.98
N GLU A 68 4.79 10.08 -8.28
CA GLU A 68 4.61 10.83 -9.53
C GLU A 68 4.77 9.95 -10.81
N LEU A 69 4.35 8.68 -10.77
CA LEU A 69 4.56 7.71 -11.86
C LEU A 69 3.71 7.99 -13.11
N ASN A 70 2.68 8.83 -12.98
CA ASN A 70 1.88 9.33 -14.10
C ASN A 70 2.51 10.56 -14.77
N SER A 71 3.61 11.10 -14.22
CA SER A 71 4.37 12.20 -14.80
C SER A 71 5.52 11.64 -15.65
N GLY A 72 5.94 12.40 -16.68
CA GLY A 72 7.06 11.95 -17.52
C GLY A 72 8.39 11.80 -16.76
N ARG A 73 8.56 12.50 -15.63
CA ARG A 73 9.70 12.35 -14.72
C ARG A 73 9.34 12.86 -13.32
N PRO A 74 9.54 12.05 -12.26
CA PRO A 74 9.33 12.49 -10.89
C PRO A 74 10.24 13.66 -10.51
N LYS A 75 9.68 14.62 -9.78
CA LYS A 75 10.34 15.81 -9.24
C LYS A 75 10.45 15.76 -7.72
N SER A 76 9.55 15.04 -7.05
CA SER A 76 9.63 14.80 -5.62
C SER A 76 10.81 13.89 -5.26
N LEU A 77 11.41 14.10 -4.08
CA LEU A 77 12.48 13.25 -3.58
C LEU A 77 12.05 11.77 -3.45
N PRO A 78 10.86 11.42 -2.90
CA PRO A 78 10.35 10.05 -2.90
C PRO A 78 10.31 9.42 -4.29
N GLY A 79 9.80 10.14 -5.29
CA GLY A 79 9.70 9.65 -6.65
C GLY A 79 11.08 9.44 -7.29
N ILE A 80 12.00 10.40 -7.11
CA ILE A 80 13.37 10.29 -7.62
C ILE A 80 14.10 9.10 -7.00
N ASN A 81 14.02 8.93 -5.68
CA ASN A 81 14.65 7.81 -4.99
C ASN A 81 14.03 6.47 -5.39
N PHE A 82 12.71 6.40 -5.49
CA PHE A 82 12.04 5.18 -5.90
C PHE A 82 12.40 4.74 -7.32
N ILE A 83 12.61 5.67 -8.26
CA ILE A 83 13.09 5.31 -9.61
C ILE A 83 14.46 4.63 -9.56
N LYS A 84 15.37 5.03 -8.65
CA LYS A 84 16.64 4.34 -8.46
C LYS A 84 16.43 2.91 -7.95
N VAL A 85 15.58 2.75 -6.93
CA VAL A 85 15.23 1.41 -6.40
C VAL A 85 14.62 0.52 -7.48
N LEU A 86 13.72 1.08 -8.30
CA LEU A 86 13.07 0.36 -9.40
C LEU A 86 14.06 -0.10 -10.48
N THR A 87 15.16 0.63 -10.70
CA THR A 87 16.22 0.17 -11.62
C THR A 87 17.01 -1.03 -11.12
N GLU A 88 17.02 -1.26 -9.80
CA GLU A 88 17.70 -2.41 -9.18
C GLU A 88 16.75 -3.60 -8.99
N HIS A 89 15.46 -3.34 -8.73
CA HIS A 89 14.45 -4.35 -8.43
C HIS A 89 13.18 -4.12 -9.24
N GLU A 90 12.92 -4.96 -10.24
CA GLU A 90 11.76 -4.85 -11.13
C GLU A 90 10.41 -4.96 -10.38
N ASP A 91 10.39 -5.69 -9.26
CA ASP A 91 9.22 -5.88 -8.40
C ASP A 91 9.10 -4.81 -7.27
N ALA A 92 9.95 -3.78 -7.27
CA ALA A 92 9.99 -2.77 -6.20
C ALA A 92 8.62 -2.11 -5.94
N PHE A 93 7.84 -1.87 -6.99
CA PHE A 93 6.51 -1.27 -6.84
C PHE A 93 5.52 -2.21 -6.16
N ASP A 94 5.53 -3.49 -6.54
CA ASP A 94 4.67 -4.50 -5.94
C ASP A 94 5.07 -4.82 -4.49
N VAL A 95 6.36 -4.82 -4.18
CA VAL A 95 6.85 -4.94 -2.79
C VAL A 95 6.46 -3.71 -1.98
N LEU A 96 6.64 -2.49 -2.51
CA LEU A 96 6.21 -1.25 -1.85
C LEU A 96 4.70 -1.24 -1.57
N TYR A 97 3.90 -1.77 -2.52
CA TYR A 97 2.47 -1.97 -2.33
C TYR A 97 2.15 -2.85 -1.13
N CYS A 98 2.84 -3.99 -0.98
CA CYS A 98 2.64 -4.89 0.15
C CYS A 98 3.01 -4.19 1.48
N ILE A 99 4.12 -3.44 1.50
CA ILE A 99 4.57 -2.65 2.65
C ILE A 99 3.51 -1.60 3.02
N ALA A 100 3.02 -0.85 2.03
CA ALA A 100 2.02 0.18 2.23
C ALA A 100 0.71 -0.39 2.80
N PHE A 101 0.32 -1.60 2.40
CA PHE A 101 -0.87 -2.26 2.93
C PHE A 101 -0.71 -2.66 4.40
N GLU A 102 0.39 -3.32 4.75
CA GLU A 102 0.69 -3.62 6.15
C GLU A 102 0.78 -2.37 7.02
N MET A 103 1.39 -1.29 6.49
CA MET A 103 1.47 -0.01 7.18
C MET A 103 0.08 0.62 7.38
N MET A 104 -0.79 0.57 6.37
CA MET A 104 -2.17 1.06 6.47
C MET A 104 -2.96 0.30 7.54
N ASP A 105 -2.83 -1.03 7.62
CA ASP A 105 -3.49 -1.81 8.68
C ASP A 105 -2.92 -1.49 10.08
N ALA A 106 -1.60 -1.34 10.19
CA ALA A 106 -0.96 -0.98 11.44
C ALA A 106 -1.46 0.39 11.95
N GLN A 107 -1.58 1.37 11.07
CA GLN A 107 -2.15 2.68 11.39
C GLN A 107 -3.64 2.61 11.72
N TRP A 108 -4.40 1.82 10.96
CA TRP A 108 -5.82 1.57 11.24
C TRP A 108 -6.04 1.09 12.67
N LEU A 109 -5.24 0.10 13.10
CA LEU A 109 -5.28 -0.45 14.45
C LEU A 109 -4.81 0.57 15.51
N ALA A 110 -3.72 1.28 15.25
CA ALA A 110 -3.18 2.29 16.18
C ALA A 110 -4.18 3.43 16.41
N MET A 111 -4.89 3.86 15.36
CA MET A 111 -5.90 4.91 15.43
C MET A 111 -7.26 4.42 15.95
N ARG A 112 -7.44 3.10 16.12
CA ARG A 112 -8.75 2.46 16.36
C ARG A 112 -9.79 2.96 15.36
N ALA A 113 -9.38 3.02 14.10
CA ALA A 113 -10.13 3.67 13.05
C ALA A 113 -11.41 2.89 12.72
N SER A 114 -12.41 3.64 12.25
CA SER A 114 -13.58 3.10 11.59
C SER A 114 -13.57 3.49 10.11
N TYR A 115 -14.50 2.91 9.36
CA TYR A 115 -14.74 3.25 7.95
C TYR A 115 -14.77 4.77 7.67
N MET A 116 -15.30 5.57 8.61
CA MET A 116 -15.40 7.03 8.45
C MET A 116 -14.02 7.71 8.40
N GLN A 117 -13.00 7.14 9.04
CA GLN A 117 -11.62 7.64 9.06
C GLN A 117 -10.76 7.06 7.94
N PHE A 118 -11.33 6.35 6.96
CA PHE A 118 -10.54 5.66 5.93
C PHE A 118 -9.56 6.57 5.18
N LYS A 119 -10.00 7.79 4.84
CA LYS A 119 -9.13 8.78 4.18
C LYS A 119 -8.02 9.29 5.10
N GLU A 120 -8.30 9.44 6.40
CA GLU A 120 -7.33 9.91 7.39
C GLU A 120 -6.22 8.86 7.58
N VAL A 121 -6.57 7.57 7.64
CA VAL A 121 -5.61 6.48 7.74
C VAL A 121 -4.74 6.42 6.47
N LEU A 122 -5.33 6.51 5.28
CA LEU A 122 -4.55 6.51 4.03
C LEU A 122 -3.59 7.70 3.94
N GLU A 123 -4.00 8.88 4.38
CA GLU A 123 -3.13 10.06 4.39
C GLU A 123 -1.99 9.89 5.41
N ALA A 124 -2.25 9.32 6.58
CA ALA A 124 -1.20 8.96 7.52
C ALA A 124 -0.21 7.94 6.93
N THR A 125 -0.69 6.99 6.11
CA THR A 125 0.15 5.99 5.44
C THR A 125 1.04 6.66 4.41
N ARG A 126 0.45 7.53 3.59
CA ARG A 126 1.16 8.33 2.59
C ARG A 126 2.28 9.14 3.21
N GLN A 127 2.00 9.87 4.31
CA GLN A 127 2.99 10.70 4.99
C GLN A 127 4.13 9.89 5.59
N GLN A 128 3.86 8.70 6.12
CA GLN A 128 4.92 7.83 6.63
C GLN A 128 5.81 7.29 5.50
N LEU A 129 5.21 6.82 4.40
CA LEU A 129 5.96 6.36 3.23
C LEU A 129 6.77 7.49 2.59
N GLU A 130 6.22 8.70 2.51
CA GLU A 130 6.93 9.88 2.01
C GLU A 130 8.22 10.15 2.80
N ARG A 131 8.16 10.03 4.14
CA ARG A 131 9.34 10.16 5.00
C ARG A 131 10.37 9.06 4.75
N GLU A 132 9.94 7.79 4.68
CA GLU A 132 10.86 6.66 4.49
C GLU A 132 11.50 6.65 3.10
N LEU A 133 10.76 6.99 2.05
CA LEU A 133 11.28 7.09 0.68
C LEU A 133 12.20 8.31 0.47
N SER A 134 12.13 9.29 1.36
CA SER A 134 13.00 10.48 1.35
C SER A 134 14.31 10.28 2.10
N LEU A 135 14.57 9.09 2.66
CA LEU A 135 15.85 8.79 3.33
C LEU A 135 17.01 8.85 2.32
N GLU A 136 18.15 9.39 2.76
CA GLU A 136 19.32 9.60 1.91
C GLU A 136 19.99 8.28 1.48
N ASP A 137 19.91 7.25 2.32
CA ASP A 137 20.57 5.94 2.12
C ASP A 137 19.67 4.86 1.51
N LEU A 138 18.60 5.25 0.81
CA LEU A 138 17.69 4.28 0.17
C LEU A 138 18.34 3.71 -1.11
N ASN A 139 18.92 2.52 -1.03
CA ASN A 139 19.49 1.81 -2.18
C ASN A 139 18.53 0.73 -2.70
N GLY A 140 17.87 0.00 -1.80
CA GLY A 140 16.89 -1.03 -2.14
C GLY A 140 15.56 -0.89 -1.40
N ILE A 141 14.55 -1.63 -1.85
CA ILE A 141 13.22 -1.64 -1.21
C ILE A 141 13.27 -2.19 0.22
N HIS A 142 14.26 -3.04 0.51
CA HIS A 142 14.48 -3.65 1.82
C HIS A 142 15.12 -2.69 2.84
N ASP A 143 15.64 -1.55 2.41
CA ASP A 143 16.19 -0.51 3.30
C ASP A 143 15.07 0.30 3.98
N LEU A 144 13.83 0.21 3.48
CA LEU A 144 12.68 0.84 4.13
C LEU A 144 12.43 0.20 5.51
N PRO A 145 12.40 0.99 6.60
CA PRO A 145 12.08 0.47 7.93
C PRO A 145 10.78 -0.34 7.97
N ALA A 146 9.78 0.06 7.19
CA ALA A 146 8.50 -0.62 7.08
C ALA A 146 8.56 -1.99 6.38
N CYS A 147 9.66 -2.36 5.70
CA CYS A 147 9.83 -3.68 5.10
C CYS A 147 9.71 -4.81 6.15
N ASN A 148 10.06 -4.53 7.42
CA ASN A 148 9.91 -5.46 8.54
C ASN A 148 8.45 -5.86 8.81
N LEU A 149 7.48 -5.08 8.34
CA LEU A 149 6.06 -5.39 8.51
C LEU A 149 5.64 -6.62 7.71
N LEU A 150 6.33 -6.94 6.60
CA LEU A 150 5.98 -8.04 5.72
C LEU A 150 6.23 -9.43 6.33
N TYR A 151 7.15 -9.53 7.29
CA TYR A 151 7.63 -10.79 7.87
C TYR A 151 7.09 -11.06 9.28
N LYS A 152 6.03 -10.36 9.70
CA LYS A 152 5.34 -10.59 10.97
C LYS A 152 4.50 -11.87 10.98
#